data_AF-A0A229S6C5-F1
#
_entry.id   AF-A0A229S6C5-F1
#
_cell.length_a   1.000
_cell.length_b   1.000
_cell.length_c   1.000
_cell.angle_alpha   90.00
_cell.angle_beta   90.00
_cell.angle_gamma   90.00
#
_symmetry.space_group_name_H-M   'P 1'
#
loop_
_entity.id
_entity.type
_entity.pdbx_description
1 polymer ?
#
loop_
_entity_poly.entity_id
_entity_poly.type
_entity_poly.pdbx_seq_one_letter_code
_entity_poly.pdbx_strand_id
1 'polypeptide(L)'
;MPSWFLATLPVVASLLTAGAAYLGVRHAARGNDRATGQREAAARREEWWRRFTWAVDLARDQSSEENRVLGLTLLTALAESDLAQEDELRLLEVFSQRQLEEHTCGLSNLVEEHEAQAEEA
;
A
#
# COMPACT_ATOMS: atom_id res chain seq x y z
N MET A 1 -19.00 -59.45 31.06
CA MET A 1 -18.73 -58.35 30.11
C MET A 1 -18.29 -58.97 28.79
N PRO A 2 -18.96 -58.71 27.66
CA PRO A 2 -18.59 -59.31 26.38
C PRO A 2 -17.19 -58.86 25.95
N SER A 3 -16.28 -59.78 25.65
CA SER A 3 -14.90 -59.49 25.24
C SER A 3 -14.79 -58.68 23.94
N TRP A 4 -15.82 -58.69 23.10
CA TRP A 4 -15.86 -57.91 21.86
C TRP A 4 -15.91 -56.39 22.10
N PHE A 5 -16.41 -55.92 23.25
CA PHE A 5 -16.43 -54.50 23.62
C PHE A 5 -15.03 -53.91 23.82
N LEU A 6 -14.06 -54.72 24.25
CA LEU A 6 -12.67 -54.26 24.45
C LEU A 6 -11.94 -54.07 23.11
N ALA A 7 -12.35 -54.78 22.06
CA ALA A 7 -11.74 -54.70 20.74
C ALA A 7 -12.28 -53.53 19.88
N THR A 8 -13.52 -53.11 20.10
CA THR A 8 -14.16 -52.05 19.29
C THR A 8 -13.77 -50.64 19.72
N LEU A 9 -13.53 -50.42 21.01
CA LEU A 9 -13.10 -49.14 21.58
C LEU A 9 -11.86 -48.50 20.91
N PRO A 10 -10.73 -49.21 20.74
CA PRO A 10 -9.54 -48.62 20.13
C PRO A 10 -9.74 -48.27 18.65
N VAL A 11 -10.51 -49.09 17.91
CA VAL A 11 -10.81 -48.83 16.50
C VAL A 11 -11.61 -47.53 16.36
N VAL A 12 -12.63 -47.36 17.20
CA VAL A 12 -13.44 -46.13 17.23
C VAL A 12 -12.57 -44.94 17.64
N ALA A 13 -11.73 -45.08 18.65
CA ALA A 13 -10.82 -44.02 19.09
C ALA A 13 -9.86 -43.58 17.97
N SER A 14 -9.23 -44.53 17.26
CA SER A 14 -8.34 -44.23 16.14
C SER A 14 -9.06 -43.57 14.96
N LEU A 15 -10.30 -44.00 14.66
CA LEU A 15 -11.14 -43.35 13.65
C LEU A 15 -11.49 -41.91 14.04
N LEU A 16 -11.80 -41.66 15.31
CA LEU A 16 -12.08 -40.32 15.81
C LEU A 16 -10.83 -39.43 15.75
N THR A 17 -9.67 -39.95 16.15
CA THR A 17 -8.40 -39.20 16.04
C THR A 17 -8.05 -38.87 14.59
N ALA A 18 -8.18 -39.83 13.68
CA ALA A 18 -7.93 -39.61 12.25
C ALA A 18 -8.92 -38.59 11.65
N GLY A 19 -10.20 -38.68 12.02
CA GLY A 19 -11.23 -37.73 11.60
C GLY A 19 -10.96 -36.31 12.11
N ALA A 20 -10.61 -36.17 13.39
CA ALA A 20 -10.25 -34.88 13.98
C ALA A 20 -9.00 -34.27 13.32
N ALA A 21 -7.97 -35.08 13.05
CA ALA A 21 -6.76 -34.64 12.36
C ALA A 21 -7.07 -34.17 10.92
N TYR A 22 -7.88 -34.92 10.18
CA TYR A 22 -8.29 -34.55 8.81
C TYR A 22 -9.07 -33.23 8.78
N LEU A 23 -10.04 -33.07 9.68
CA LEU A 23 -10.82 -31.84 9.81
C LEU A 23 -9.92 -30.66 10.21
N GLY A 24 -9.00 -30.86 11.15
CA GLY A 24 -8.02 -29.87 11.57
C GLY A 24 -7.16 -29.36 10.41
N VAL A 25 -6.56 -30.26 9.63
CA VAL A 25 -5.74 -29.89 8.45
C VAL A 25 -6.57 -29.14 7.41
N ARG A 26 -7.79 -29.61 7.12
CA ARG A 26 -8.69 -28.99 6.14
C ARG A 26 -9.14 -27.58 6.56
N HIS A 27 -9.37 -27.35 7.85
CA HIS A 27 -9.70 -26.04 8.38
C HIS A 27 -8.48 -25.11 8.41
N ALA A 28 -7.32 -25.63 8.83
CA ALA A 28 -6.07 -24.89 8.86
C ALA A 28 -5.65 -24.40 7.47
N ALA A 29 -5.73 -25.26 6.45
CA ALA A 29 -5.39 -24.88 5.07
C ALA A 29 -6.24 -23.69 4.58
N ARG A 30 -7.56 -23.75 4.74
CA ARG A 30 -8.47 -22.66 4.31
C ARG A 30 -8.34 -21.36 5.10
N GLY A 31 -7.97 -21.46 6.38
CA GLY A 31 -7.68 -20.29 7.20
C GLY A 31 -6.36 -19.64 6.80
N ASN A 32 -5.36 -20.47 6.50
CA ASN A 32 -4.04 -20.02 6.08
C ASN A 32 -4.10 -19.26 4.75
N ASP A 33 -4.85 -19.74 3.76
CA ASP A 33 -4.97 -19.08 2.44
C ASP A 33 -5.55 -17.66 2.53
N ARG A 34 -6.52 -17.44 3.42
CA ARG A 34 -7.08 -16.10 3.66
C ARG A 34 -6.10 -15.21 4.41
N ALA A 35 -5.39 -15.77 5.38
CA ALA A 35 -4.38 -15.04 6.14
C ALA A 35 -3.18 -14.64 5.25
N THR A 36 -2.76 -15.48 4.31
CA THR A 36 -1.73 -15.13 3.33
C THR A 36 -2.20 -14.04 2.37
N GLY A 37 -3.41 -14.14 1.80
CA GLY A 37 -3.92 -13.10 0.91
C GLY A 37 -4.04 -11.72 1.59
N GLN A 38 -4.45 -11.68 2.86
CA GLN A 38 -4.48 -10.42 3.62
C GLN A 38 -3.08 -9.86 3.87
N ARG A 39 -2.10 -10.72 4.18
CA ARG A 39 -0.70 -10.30 4.36
C ARG A 39 -0.08 -9.76 3.08
N GLU A 40 -0.34 -10.40 1.95
CA GLU A 40 0.15 -9.94 0.65
C GLU A 40 -0.45 -8.58 0.27
N ALA A 41 -1.75 -8.38 0.51
CA ALA A 41 -2.40 -7.09 0.29
C ALA A 41 -1.79 -5.99 1.17
N ALA A 42 -1.56 -6.28 2.46
CA ALA A 42 -0.91 -5.33 3.38
C ALA A 42 0.53 -5.00 2.93
N ALA A 43 1.32 -6.02 2.56
CA ALA A 43 2.69 -5.83 2.11
C ALA A 43 2.78 -4.99 0.84
N ARG A 44 1.85 -5.17 -0.11
CA ARG A 44 1.78 -4.33 -1.33
C ARG A 44 1.52 -2.86 -0.99
N ARG A 45 0.62 -2.60 -0.04
CA ARG A 45 0.31 -1.24 0.42
C ARG A 45 1.50 -0.58 1.13
N GLU A 46 2.19 -1.34 1.99
CA GLU A 46 3.40 -0.86 2.67
C GLU A 46 4.52 -0.52 1.67
N GLU A 47 4.71 -1.36 0.65
CA GLU A 47 5.72 -1.12 -0.38
C GLU A 47 5.41 0.12 -1.21
N TRP A 48 4.13 0.31 -1.60
CA TRP A 48 3.71 1.53 -2.28
C TRP A 48 3.96 2.77 -1.41
N TRP A 49 3.57 2.73 -0.13
CA TRP A 49 3.74 3.86 0.79
C TRP A 49 5.21 4.26 0.98
N ARG A 50 6.10 3.27 1.07
CA ARG A 50 7.54 3.49 1.19
C ARG A 50 8.09 4.24 -0.04
N ARG A 51 7.70 3.83 -1.24
CA ARG A 51 8.13 4.47 -2.50
C ARG A 51 7.53 5.86 -2.65
N PHE A 52 6.26 6.02 -2.29
CA PHE A 52 5.57 7.30 -2.28
C PHE A 52 6.29 8.32 -1.41
N THR A 53 6.65 7.95 -0.17
CA THR A 53 7.33 8.85 0.77
C THR A 53 8.66 9.35 0.20
N TRP A 54 9.47 8.43 -0.34
CA TRP A 54 10.74 8.80 -0.96
C TRP A 54 10.56 9.73 -2.17
N ALA A 55 9.58 9.45 -3.03
CA ALA A 55 9.29 10.30 -4.19
C ALA A 55 8.77 11.70 -3.78
N VAL A 56 7.98 11.78 -2.71
CA VAL A 56 7.53 13.05 -2.11
C VAL A 56 8.70 13.84 -1.53
N ASP A 57 9.59 13.19 -0.78
CA ASP A 57 10.78 13.85 -0.21
C ASP A 57 11.64 14.47 -1.32
N LEU A 58 11.80 13.74 -2.42
CA LEU A 58 12.54 14.21 -3.59
C LEU A 58 11.80 15.35 -4.33
N ALA A 59 10.48 15.25 -4.47
CA ALA A 59 9.64 16.28 -5.10
C ALA A 59 9.57 17.58 -4.27
N ARG A 60 9.83 17.52 -2.96
CA ARG A 60 9.83 18.70 -2.07
C ARG A 60 11.21 19.31 -1.88
N ASP A 61 12.26 18.70 -2.45
CA ASP A 61 13.61 19.22 -2.36
C ASP A 61 13.75 20.51 -3.18
N GLN A 62 13.77 21.65 -2.49
CA GLN A 62 13.95 22.98 -3.11
C GLN A 62 15.42 23.29 -3.41
N SER A 63 16.37 22.48 -2.94
CA SER A 63 17.80 22.71 -3.14
C SER A 63 18.31 22.26 -4.51
N SER A 64 17.59 21.34 -5.16
CA SER A 64 17.93 20.80 -6.47
C SER A 64 16.68 20.64 -7.33
N GLU A 65 16.61 21.43 -8.41
CA GLU A 65 15.52 21.32 -9.37
C GLU A 65 15.50 19.96 -10.07
N GLU A 66 16.67 19.33 -10.28
CA GLU A 66 16.78 17.98 -10.84
C GLU A 66 16.13 16.94 -9.92
N ASN A 67 16.38 17.02 -8.60
CA ASN A 67 15.72 16.15 -7.63
C ASN A 67 14.21 16.36 -7.66
N ARG A 68 13.75 17.61 -7.65
CA ARG A 68 12.31 17.92 -7.72
C ARG A 68 11.64 17.26 -8.93
N VAL A 69 12.24 17.41 -10.13
CA VAL A 69 11.71 16.81 -11.36
C VAL A 69 11.73 15.28 -11.30
N LEU A 70 12.79 14.68 -10.77
CA LEU A 70 12.86 13.23 -10.56
C LEU A 70 11.75 12.75 -9.61
N GLY A 71 11.51 13.46 -8.52
CA GLY A 71 10.45 13.13 -7.55
C GLY A 71 9.06 13.16 -8.19
N LEU A 72 8.75 14.21 -8.95
CA LEU A 72 7.47 14.32 -9.68
C LEU A 72 7.32 13.23 -10.75
N THR A 73 8.42 12.87 -11.44
CA THR A 73 8.42 11.78 -12.42
C THR A 73 8.15 10.43 -11.76
N LEU A 74 8.76 10.17 -10.60
CA LEU A 74 8.54 8.96 -9.81
C LEU A 74 7.10 8.87 -9.28
N LEU A 75 6.51 9.99 -8.85
CA LEU A 75 5.11 10.03 -8.42
C LEU A 75 4.16 9.71 -9.58
N THR A 76 4.48 10.18 -10.79
CA THR A 76 3.72 9.83 -12.00
C THR A 76 3.79 8.34 -12.29
N ALA A 77 4.99 7.75 -12.24
CA ALA A 77 5.17 6.31 -12.41
C ALA A 77 4.49 5.47 -11.30
N LEU A 78 4.45 5.98 -10.06
CA LEU A 78 3.74 5.35 -8.95
C LEU A 78 2.22 5.34 -9.13
N ALA A 79 1.66 6.35 -9.80
CA ALA A 79 0.24 6.40 -10.13
C ALA A 79 -0.17 5.33 -11.15
N GLU A 80 0.74 4.95 -12.05
CA GLU A 80 0.50 3.94 -13.10
C GLU A 80 0.80 2.50 -12.62
N SER A 81 1.32 2.34 -11.41
CA SER A 81 1.70 1.03 -10.87
C SER A 81 0.50 0.20 -10.45
N ASP A 82 0.56 -1.12 -10.66
CA ASP A 82 -0.42 -2.10 -10.12
C ASP A 82 -0.58 -2.07 -8.59
N LEU A 83 0.34 -1.40 -7.88
CA LEU A 83 0.29 -1.21 -6.44
C LEU A 83 -0.60 -0.03 -6.02
N ALA A 84 -0.89 0.90 -6.93
CA ALA A 84 -1.77 2.03 -6.67
C ALA A 84 -3.24 1.58 -6.78
N GLN A 85 -3.91 1.45 -5.65
CA GLN A 85 -5.35 1.27 -5.63
C GLN A 85 -6.05 2.63 -5.51
N GLU A 86 -7.38 2.61 -5.46
CA GLU A 86 -8.18 3.83 -5.50
C GLU A 86 -7.83 4.83 -4.38
N ASP A 87 -7.54 4.32 -3.18
CA ASP A 87 -7.13 5.16 -2.04
C ASP A 87 -5.78 5.84 -2.29
N GLU A 88 -4.81 5.10 -2.82
CA GLU A 88 -3.48 5.61 -3.14
C GLU A 88 -3.51 6.68 -4.24
N LEU A 89 -4.38 6.49 -5.25
CA LEU A 89 -4.60 7.49 -6.30
C LEU A 89 -5.21 8.79 -5.74
N ARG A 90 -6.15 8.70 -4.80
CA ARG A 90 -6.70 9.88 -4.12
C ARG A 90 -5.63 10.64 -3.34
N LEU A 91 -4.68 9.93 -2.71
CA LEU A 91 -3.56 10.57 -2.01
C LEU A 91 -2.64 11.31 -2.98
N LEU A 92 -2.34 10.72 -4.13
CA LEU A 92 -1.56 11.36 -5.20
C LEU A 92 -2.27 12.60 -5.76
N GLU A 93 -3.58 12.51 -5.98
CA GLU A 93 -4.40 13.64 -6.46
C GLU A 93 -4.30 14.83 -5.50
N VAL A 94 -4.52 14.61 -4.20
CA VAL A 94 -4.42 15.65 -3.17
C VAL A 94 -3.01 16.26 -3.13
N PHE A 95 -1.97 15.43 -3.22
CA PHE A 95 -0.59 15.92 -3.26
C PHE A 95 -0.33 16.80 -4.47
N SER A 96 -0.72 16.33 -5.67
CA SER A 96 -0.50 17.03 -6.93
C SER A 96 -1.24 18.37 -6.98
N GLN A 97 -2.49 18.42 -6.49
CA GLN A 97 -3.27 19.65 -6.42
C GLN A 97 -2.59 20.69 -5.54
N ARG A 98 -2.09 20.30 -4.36
CA ARG A 98 -1.40 21.22 -3.45
C ARG A 98 -0.11 21.77 -4.03
N GLN A 99 0.67 20.95 -4.74
CA GLN A 99 1.88 21.40 -5.41
C GLN A 99 1.56 22.40 -6.53
N LEU A 100 0.53 22.14 -7.35
CA LEU A 100 0.11 23.07 -8.39
C LEU A 100 -0.36 24.42 -7.82
N GLU A 101 -1.08 24.42 -6.71
CA GLU A 101 -1.49 25.65 -6.00
C GLU A 101 -0.28 26.47 -5.52
N GLU A 102 0.72 25.82 -4.92
CA GLU A 102 1.96 26.46 -4.45
C GLU A 102 2.72 27.11 -5.61
N HIS A 103 2.88 26.38 -6.71
CA HIS A 103 3.55 26.87 -7.92
C HIS A 103 2.80 28.03 -8.58
N THR A 104 1.47 27.96 -8.66
CA THR A 104 0.65 29.01 -9.27
C THR A 104 0.70 30.30 -8.45
N CYS A 105 0.65 30.19 -7.12
CA CYS A 105 0.80 31.33 -6.22
C CYS A 105 2.17 31.99 -6.35
N GLY A 106 3.24 31.19 -6.41
CA GLY A 106 4.60 31.70 -6.61
C GLY A 106 4.76 32.46 -7.93
N LEU A 107 4.18 31.95 -9.03
CA LEU A 107 4.20 32.64 -10.32
C LEU A 107 3.41 33.95 -10.29
N SER A 108 2.27 34.01 -9.60
CA SER A 108 1.48 35.24 -9.44
C SER A 108 2.30 36.34 -8.76
N ASN A 109 2.98 36.03 -7.66
CA ASN A 109 3.79 36.99 -6.92
C ASN A 109 4.95 37.55 -7.76
N LEU A 110 5.63 36.69 -8.53
CA LEU A 110 6.73 37.10 -9.40
C LEU A 110 6.28 38.04 -10.51
N VAL A 111 5.06 37.86 -11.03
CA VAL A 111 4.48 38.75 -12.05
C VAL A 111 4.17 40.12 -11.44
N GLU A 112 3.56 40.16 -10.26
CA GLU A 112 3.25 41.41 -9.55
C GLU A 112 4.50 42.22 -9.22
N GLU A 113 5.57 41.57 -8.76
CA GLU A 113 6.87 42.22 -8.52
C GLU A 113 7.45 42.84 -9.80
N HIS A 114 7.29 42.16 -10.93
CA HIS A 114 7.78 42.63 -12.22
C HIS A 114 6.99 43.82 -12.77
N GLU A 115 5.68 43.87 -12.53
CA GLU A 115 4.81 45.01 -12.90
C GLU A 115 5.07 46.22 -12.01
N ALA A 116 5.22 46.03 -10.69
CA ALA A 116 5.55 47.11 -9.77
C ALA A 116 6.91 47.77 -10.09
N GLN A 117 7.92 46.98 -10.46
CA GLN A 117 9.21 47.50 -10.90
C GLN A 117 9.14 48.27 -12.23
N ALA A 118 8.17 47.96 -13.09
CA ALA A 118 7.96 48.67 -14.36
C ALA A 118 7.24 50.02 -14.18
N GLU A 119 6.46 50.19 -13.10
CA GLU A 119 5.79 51.46 -12.78
C GLU A 119 6.71 52.46 -12.04
N GLU A 120 7.74 51.98 -11.33
CA GLU A 120 8.71 52.83 -10.63
C GLU A 120 9.87 53.32 -11.50
N ALA A 121 10.02 52.81 -12.73
CA ALA A 121 11.09 53.14 -13.69
C ALA A 121 10.67 54.18 -14.74
#